data_AF-A0A1G3VX46-F1
#
_entry.id   AF-A0A1G3VX46-F1
#
_cell.length_a   1.000
_cell.length_b   1.000
_cell.length_c   1.000
_cell.angle_alpha   90.00
_cell.angle_beta   90.00
_cell.angle_gamma   90.00
#
_symmetry.space_group_name_H-M   'P 1'
#
loop_
_entity.id
_entity.type
_entity.pdbx_description
1 polymer ?
#
loop_
_entity_poly.entity_id
_entity_poly.type
_entity_poly.pdbx_seq_one_letter_code
_entity_poly.pdbx_strand_id
1 'polypeptide(L)'
;MKRENLFLIVNSIILLAIGIGVIIAFSLFVPKDPEDLLFGQAVTLGESEVVQNVPAFGNYSIVNTVQTAYSVSGDELGVVYTVKAVYTYFQADQPGYIELLVGIDNNNKVTVQIVDLDQTVTYNSGIQNYVYEYFQGFGTDQLILIPVINLEDLDAGVTASRSTGMVKELVTKAIEYHVNQTLSISEVNQG
;
A
#
# COMPACT_ATOMS: atom_id res chain seq x y z
N MET A 1 1.72 -18.19 54.07
CA MET A 1 0.79 -17.13 53.63
C MET A 1 -0.63 -17.53 53.98
N LYS A 2 -1.50 -16.60 54.37
CA LYS A 2 -2.93 -16.90 54.58
C LYS A 2 -3.55 -17.35 53.25
N ARG A 3 -4.50 -18.29 53.30
CA ARG A 3 -5.19 -18.84 52.11
C ARG A 3 -5.76 -17.75 51.20
N GLU A 4 -6.20 -16.64 51.78
CA GLU A 4 -6.73 -15.46 51.07
C GLU A 4 -5.67 -14.79 50.18
N ASN A 5 -4.44 -14.64 50.66
CA ASN A 5 -3.35 -14.08 49.86
C ASN A 5 -2.96 -15.00 48.70
N LEU A 6 -3.03 -16.33 48.91
CA LEU A 6 -2.74 -17.30 47.86
C LEU A 6 -3.80 -17.22 46.74
N PHE A 7 -5.07 -17.09 47.10
CA PHE A 7 -6.17 -16.96 46.15
C PHE A 7 -6.05 -15.67 45.31
N LEU A 8 -5.70 -14.54 45.94
CA LEU A 8 -5.47 -13.28 45.25
C LEU A 8 -4.29 -13.35 44.25
N ILE A 9 -3.20 -14.03 44.62
CA ILE A 9 -2.03 -14.22 43.74
C ILE A 9 -2.41 -15.08 42.53
N VAL A 10 -3.13 -16.19 42.73
CA VAL A 10 -3.55 -17.07 41.62
C VAL A 10 -4.46 -16.33 40.64
N ASN A 11 -5.46 -15.60 41.14
CA ASN A 11 -6.33 -14.81 40.26
C ASN A 11 -5.57 -13.71 39.51
N SER A 12 -4.60 -13.07 40.16
CA SER A 12 -3.75 -12.06 39.51
C SER A 12 -2.90 -12.68 38.40
N ILE A 13 -2.32 -13.88 38.61
CA ILE A 13 -1.54 -14.60 37.60
C ILE A 13 -2.43 -15.00 36.41
N ILE A 14 -3.65 -15.48 36.68
CA ILE A 14 -4.61 -15.85 35.62
C ILE A 14 -4.98 -14.62 34.79
N LEU A 15 -5.32 -13.50 35.43
CA LEU A 15 -5.63 -12.25 34.73
C LEU A 15 -4.44 -11.75 33.91
N LEU A 16 -3.22 -11.90 34.42
CA LEU A 16 -2.00 -11.52 33.71
C LEU A 16 -1.76 -12.43 32.49
N ALA A 17 -1.99 -13.73 32.62
CA ALA A 17 -1.90 -14.68 31.52
C ALA A 17 -2.95 -14.42 30.44
N ILE A 18 -4.19 -14.08 30.82
CA ILE A 18 -5.25 -13.67 29.89
C ILE A 18 -4.84 -12.38 29.17
N GLY A 19 -4.32 -11.38 29.91
CA GLY A 19 -3.85 -10.13 29.33
C GLY A 19 -2.75 -10.34 28.28
N ILE A 20 -1.77 -11.19 28.59
CA ILE A 20 -0.72 -11.58 27.63
C ILE A 20 -1.32 -12.29 26.41
N GLY A 21 -2.24 -13.24 26.64
CA GLY A 21 -2.92 -13.95 25.55
C GLY A 21 -3.67 -13.01 24.60
N VAL A 22 -4.36 -12.00 25.15
CA VAL A 22 -5.05 -10.96 24.36
C VAL A 22 -4.06 -10.13 23.55
N ILE A 23 -2.93 -9.71 24.13
CA ILE A 23 -1.90 -8.93 23.43
C ILE A 23 -1.33 -9.73 22.25
N ILE A 24 -1.01 -11.01 22.47
CA ILE A 24 -0.47 -11.87 21.41
C ILE A 24 -1.51 -12.05 20.30
N ALA A 25 -2.75 -12.38 20.64
CA ALA A 25 -3.82 -12.51 19.64
C ALA A 25 -4.01 -11.20 18.85
N PHE A 26 -4.07 -10.06 19.53
CA PHE A 26 -4.22 -8.76 18.87
C PHE A 26 -3.04 -8.45 17.93
N SER A 27 -1.82 -8.85 18.31
CA SER A 27 -0.64 -8.63 17.45
C SER A 27 -0.64 -9.45 16.16
N LEU A 28 -1.37 -10.58 16.11
CA LEU A 28 -1.41 -11.49 14.97
C LEU A 28 -2.56 -11.19 14.00
N PHE A 29 -3.63 -10.55 14.46
CA PHE A 29 -4.86 -10.36 13.66
C PHE A 29 -5.13 -8.91 13.28
N VAL A 30 -4.39 -7.95 13.84
CA VAL A 30 -4.64 -6.53 13.59
C VAL A 30 -3.66 -6.01 12.55
N PRO A 31 -4.16 -5.45 11.42
CA PRO A 31 -3.34 -4.77 10.41
C PRO A 31 -2.48 -3.68 11.05
N LYS A 32 -1.19 -3.70 10.79
CA LYS A 32 -0.26 -2.66 11.28
C LYS A 32 0.60 -2.10 10.18
N ASP A 33 1.02 -2.96 9.27
CA ASP A 33 1.94 -2.58 8.21
C ASP A 33 1.15 -2.11 6.97
N PRO A 34 1.73 -1.24 6.11
CA PRO A 34 1.04 -0.72 4.93
C PRO A 34 0.45 -1.82 4.03
N GLU A 35 1.13 -2.96 3.89
CA GLU A 35 0.65 -4.12 3.14
C GLU A 35 -0.62 -4.76 3.73
N ASP A 36 -0.77 -4.79 5.04
CA ASP A 36 -1.97 -5.32 5.71
C ASP A 36 -3.19 -4.45 5.38
N LEU A 37 -2.98 -3.13 5.33
CA LEU A 37 -4.02 -2.15 5.07
C LEU A 37 -4.57 -2.24 3.64
N LEU A 38 -3.82 -2.83 2.70
CA LEU A 38 -4.30 -3.08 1.33
C LEU A 38 -5.47 -4.06 1.30
N PHE A 39 -5.47 -5.02 2.21
CA PHE A 39 -6.45 -6.12 2.27
C PHE A 39 -7.34 -6.08 3.51
N GLY A 40 -7.14 -5.10 4.41
CA GLY A 40 -7.92 -4.93 5.63
C GLY A 40 -7.71 -6.03 6.67
N GLN A 41 -6.64 -6.82 6.55
CA GLN A 41 -6.30 -7.93 7.44
C GLN A 41 -4.78 -8.12 7.47
N ALA A 42 -4.26 -8.79 8.50
CA ALA A 42 -2.85 -9.15 8.54
C ALA A 42 -2.49 -10.06 7.35
N VAL A 43 -1.43 -9.72 6.62
CA VAL A 43 -0.96 -10.47 5.45
C VAL A 43 0.50 -10.87 5.56
N THR A 44 0.89 -11.85 4.74
CA THR A 44 2.28 -12.23 4.52
C THR A 44 2.57 -12.10 3.03
N LEU A 45 3.60 -11.33 2.69
CA LEU A 45 4.05 -11.19 1.32
C LEU A 45 4.99 -12.33 0.95
N GLY A 46 4.78 -12.90 -0.24
CA GLY A 46 5.64 -13.91 -0.82
C GLY A 46 6.99 -13.36 -1.30
N GLU A 47 7.72 -14.17 -2.06
CA GLU A 47 8.98 -13.76 -2.67
C GLU A 47 8.79 -12.54 -3.57
N SER A 48 9.72 -11.59 -3.47
CA SER A 48 9.70 -10.35 -4.23
C SER A 48 10.37 -10.56 -5.58
N GLU A 49 9.61 -10.35 -6.65
CA GLU A 49 10.15 -10.36 -8.01
C GLU A 49 10.38 -8.93 -8.50
N VAL A 50 11.59 -8.65 -8.99
CA VAL A 50 11.93 -7.35 -9.56
C VAL A 50 11.37 -7.25 -10.98
N VAL A 51 10.44 -6.31 -11.17
CA VAL A 51 9.81 -6.01 -12.46
C VAL A 51 10.68 -5.02 -13.25
N GLN A 52 11.08 -3.92 -12.60
CA GLN A 52 12.00 -2.94 -13.18
C GLN A 52 13.01 -2.49 -12.12
N ASN A 53 14.28 -2.41 -12.51
CA ASN A 53 15.32 -1.88 -11.64
C ASN A 53 15.15 -0.37 -11.47
N VAL A 54 15.35 0.11 -10.24
CA VAL A 54 15.42 1.55 -9.94
C VAL A 54 16.59 2.17 -10.70
N PRO A 55 16.34 3.18 -11.56
CA PRO A 55 17.42 3.90 -12.23
C PRO A 55 18.34 4.58 -11.23
N ALA A 56 19.66 4.50 -11.46
CA ALA A 56 20.64 5.11 -10.58
C ALA A 56 20.62 6.65 -10.59
N PHE A 57 20.12 7.25 -11.69
CA PHE A 57 20.09 8.69 -11.89
C PHE A 57 18.86 9.12 -12.70
N GLY A 58 18.47 10.38 -12.52
CA GLY A 58 17.41 11.02 -13.30
C GLY A 58 16.00 10.78 -12.75
N ASN A 59 15.03 11.38 -13.43
CA ASN A 59 13.61 11.24 -13.09
C ASN A 59 13.10 9.91 -13.63
N TYR A 60 12.26 9.23 -12.85
CA TYR A 60 11.64 7.97 -13.25
C TYR A 60 10.27 7.78 -12.60
N SER A 61 9.49 6.87 -13.18
CA SER A 61 8.23 6.36 -12.64
C SER A 61 8.09 4.92 -13.11
N ILE A 62 8.16 3.96 -12.19
CA ILE A 62 8.31 2.53 -12.49
C ILE A 62 7.45 1.65 -11.59
N VAL A 63 7.18 0.44 -12.07
CA VAL A 63 6.76 -0.70 -11.23
C VAL A 63 8.03 -1.43 -10.83
N ASN A 64 8.44 -1.30 -9.56
CA ASN A 64 9.71 -1.81 -9.08
C ASN A 64 9.64 -3.33 -8.83
N THR A 65 8.71 -3.74 -7.97
CA THR A 65 8.58 -5.14 -7.53
C THR A 65 7.14 -5.60 -7.54
N VAL A 66 6.94 -6.90 -7.63
CA VAL A 66 5.65 -7.59 -7.50
C VAL A 66 5.78 -8.73 -6.48
N GLN A 67 4.74 -8.90 -5.66
CA GLN A 67 4.65 -9.95 -4.64
C GLN A 67 3.22 -10.47 -4.56
N THR A 68 3.05 -11.76 -4.32
CA THR A 68 1.74 -12.34 -3.95
C THR A 68 1.50 -12.13 -2.45
N ALA A 69 0.31 -11.71 -2.08
CA ALA A 69 -0.10 -11.56 -0.68
C ALA A 69 -0.94 -12.77 -0.23
N TYR A 70 -0.64 -13.27 0.96
CA TYR A 70 -1.33 -14.38 1.60
C TYR A 70 -1.92 -13.96 2.93
N SER A 71 -3.07 -14.51 3.27
CA SER A 71 -3.64 -14.41 4.62
C SER A 71 -2.84 -15.23 5.63
N VAL A 72 -3.11 -15.02 6.92
CA VAL A 72 -2.52 -15.83 8.00
C VAL A 72 -2.87 -17.33 7.88
N SER A 73 -3.98 -17.67 7.21
CA SER A 73 -4.37 -19.06 6.92
C SER A 73 -3.64 -19.65 5.70
N GLY A 74 -2.90 -18.84 4.93
CA GLY A 74 -2.20 -19.26 3.73
C GLY A 74 -3.02 -19.12 2.44
N ASP A 75 -4.24 -18.60 2.51
CA ASP A 75 -5.05 -18.31 1.32
C ASP A 75 -4.49 -17.09 0.58
N GLU A 76 -4.32 -17.20 -0.73
CA GLU A 76 -3.92 -16.08 -1.60
C GLU A 76 -5.02 -15.00 -1.61
N LEU A 77 -4.62 -13.76 -1.35
CA LEU A 77 -5.52 -12.60 -1.28
C LEU A 77 -5.46 -11.73 -2.54
N GLY A 78 -4.31 -11.75 -3.21
CA GLY A 78 -4.07 -10.97 -4.42
C GLY A 78 -2.59 -10.66 -4.61
N VAL A 79 -2.33 -9.60 -5.38
CA VAL A 79 -0.98 -9.20 -5.79
C VAL A 79 -0.70 -7.78 -5.31
N VAL A 80 0.52 -7.55 -4.81
CA VAL A 80 1.01 -6.26 -4.36
C VAL A 80 2.13 -5.80 -5.27
N TYR A 81 1.99 -4.58 -5.80
CA TYR A 81 2.99 -3.91 -6.61
C TYR A 81 3.61 -2.77 -5.81
N THR A 82 4.94 -2.72 -5.77
CA THR A 82 5.65 -1.53 -5.28
C THR A 82 5.93 -0.64 -6.48
N VAL A 83 5.40 0.57 -6.46
CA VAL A 83 5.60 1.57 -7.52
C VAL A 83 6.35 2.77 -6.96
N LYS A 84 7.31 3.28 -7.75
CA LYS A 84 8.23 4.33 -7.32
C LYS A 84 8.34 5.42 -8.37
N ALA A 85 8.36 6.67 -7.93
CA ALA A 85 8.71 7.82 -8.76
C ALA A 85 9.72 8.73 -8.08
N VAL A 86 10.67 9.23 -8.87
CA VAL A 86 11.55 10.35 -8.53
C VAL A 86 11.37 11.42 -9.59
N TYR A 87 11.20 12.67 -9.15
CA TYR A 87 11.02 13.80 -10.06
C TYR A 87 11.56 15.11 -9.49
N THR A 88 12.08 15.99 -10.33
CA THR A 88 12.72 17.25 -9.92
C THR A 88 11.84 18.50 -10.09
N TYR A 89 10.51 18.36 -10.06
CA TYR A 89 9.60 19.45 -10.44
C TYR A 89 9.67 20.71 -9.57
N PHE A 90 9.94 20.57 -8.26
CA PHE A 90 9.77 21.65 -7.29
C PHE A 90 11.07 22.39 -6.95
N GLN A 91 12.17 21.65 -6.89
CA GLN A 91 13.50 22.18 -6.68
C GLN A 91 14.47 21.30 -7.46
N ALA A 92 15.31 21.90 -8.31
CA ALA A 92 16.37 21.17 -9.01
C ALA A 92 17.31 20.47 -8.01
N ASP A 93 17.39 20.99 -6.79
CA ASP A 93 18.30 20.56 -5.73
C ASP A 93 17.64 19.57 -4.74
N GLN A 94 16.32 19.38 -4.79
CA GLN A 94 15.57 18.43 -3.96
C GLN A 94 14.54 17.69 -4.83
N PRO A 95 14.92 16.53 -5.41
CA PRO A 95 13.97 15.71 -6.14
C PRO A 95 12.89 15.20 -5.20
N GLY A 96 11.64 15.35 -5.60
CA GLY A 96 10.53 14.73 -4.92
C GLY A 96 10.51 13.21 -5.15
N TYR A 97 10.12 12.47 -4.11
CA TYR A 97 9.99 11.01 -4.13
C TYR A 97 8.56 10.58 -3.76
N ILE A 98 8.08 9.54 -4.44
CA ILE A 98 6.83 8.84 -4.11
C ILE A 98 7.07 7.33 -4.17
N GLU A 99 6.73 6.64 -3.09
CA GLU A 99 6.65 5.17 -3.04
C GLU A 99 5.28 4.73 -2.53
N LEU A 100 4.61 3.91 -3.33
CA LEU A 100 3.29 3.37 -3.03
C LEU A 100 3.29 1.84 -3.12
N LEU A 101 2.44 1.22 -2.31
CA LEU A 101 1.98 -0.14 -2.55
C LEU A 101 0.62 -0.07 -3.25
N VAL A 102 0.47 -0.84 -4.32
CA VAL A 102 -0.78 -1.02 -5.04
C VAL A 102 -1.17 -2.49 -4.91
N GLY A 103 -2.19 -2.75 -4.09
CA GLY A 103 -2.78 -4.07 -3.91
C GLY A 103 -3.92 -4.26 -4.89
N ILE A 104 -3.93 -5.39 -5.60
CA ILE A 104 -5.03 -5.83 -6.46
C ILE A 104 -5.52 -7.17 -5.93
N ASP A 105 -6.74 -7.21 -5.40
CA ASP A 105 -7.33 -8.42 -4.84
C ASP A 105 -7.82 -9.39 -5.94
N ASN A 106 -8.17 -10.61 -5.54
CA ASN A 106 -8.70 -11.62 -6.46
C ASN A 106 -10.04 -11.23 -7.14
N ASN A 107 -10.69 -10.16 -6.70
CA ASN A 107 -11.90 -9.60 -7.30
C ASN A 107 -11.59 -8.38 -8.19
N ASN A 108 -10.33 -8.13 -8.53
CA ASN A 108 -9.84 -6.97 -9.28
C ASN A 108 -10.16 -5.63 -8.62
N LYS A 109 -10.20 -5.60 -7.28
CA LYS A 109 -10.29 -4.37 -6.49
C LYS A 109 -8.91 -3.87 -6.14
N VAL A 110 -8.72 -2.57 -6.35
CA VAL A 110 -7.45 -1.88 -6.20
C VAL A 110 -7.50 -1.05 -4.92
N THR A 111 -6.54 -1.27 -4.05
CA THR A 111 -6.29 -0.46 -2.85
C THR A 111 -4.85 0.05 -2.90
N VAL A 112 -4.64 1.30 -2.49
CA VAL A 112 -3.32 1.93 -2.51
C VAL A 112 -2.94 2.39 -1.12
N GLN A 113 -1.69 2.14 -0.75
CA GLN A 113 -1.09 2.59 0.50
C GLN A 113 0.21 3.33 0.22
N ILE A 114 0.47 4.35 1.03
CA ILE A 114 1.69 5.16 0.93
C ILE A 114 2.76 4.50 1.79
N VAL A 115 3.94 4.27 1.20
CA VAL A 115 5.13 3.81 1.95
C VAL A 115 5.98 5.01 2.33
N ASP A 116 6.28 5.86 1.35
CA ASP A 116 7.15 7.02 1.54
C ASP A 116 6.77 8.17 0.60
N LEU A 117 6.85 9.40 1.11
CA LEU A 117 6.60 10.64 0.38
C LEU A 117 7.61 11.69 0.83
N ASP A 118 8.49 12.06 -0.09
CA ASP A 118 9.41 13.17 0.12
C ASP A 118 9.00 14.35 -0.78
N GLN A 119 8.17 15.26 -0.24
CA GLN A 119 7.74 16.52 -0.85
C GLN A 119 7.64 17.63 0.21
N THR A 120 7.22 18.82 -0.20
CA THR A 120 6.81 19.85 0.77
C THR A 120 5.60 19.36 1.58
N VAL A 121 5.52 19.78 2.85
CA VAL A 121 4.50 19.33 3.80
C VAL A 121 3.06 19.49 3.26
N THR A 122 2.79 20.60 2.57
CA THR A 122 1.47 20.86 1.95
C THR A 122 1.11 19.79 0.91
N TYR A 123 2.06 19.45 0.02
CA TYR A 123 1.83 18.42 -1.01
C TYR A 123 1.74 17.03 -0.41
N ASN A 124 2.50 16.72 0.64
CA ASN A 124 2.39 15.43 1.34
C ASN A 124 0.98 15.20 1.89
N SER A 125 0.42 16.16 2.62
CA SER A 125 -0.95 16.06 3.15
C SER A 125 -1.99 15.95 2.03
N GLY A 126 -1.82 16.71 0.94
CA GLY A 126 -2.71 16.65 -0.22
C GLY A 126 -2.68 15.29 -0.93
N ILE A 127 -1.49 14.73 -1.16
CA ILE A 127 -1.31 13.41 -1.75
C ILE A 127 -1.92 12.32 -0.85
N GLN A 128 -1.70 12.40 0.46
CA GLN A 128 -2.28 11.46 1.43
C GLN A 128 -3.79 11.46 1.35
N ASN A 129 -4.43 12.64 1.44
CA ASN A 129 -5.88 12.75 1.34
C ASN A 129 -6.39 12.18 0.00
N TYR A 130 -5.72 12.53 -1.10
CA TYR A 130 -6.08 12.02 -2.42
C TYR A 130 -6.01 10.48 -2.54
N VAL A 131 -4.95 9.86 -2.02
CA VAL A 131 -4.81 8.39 -2.03
C VAL A 131 -5.91 7.73 -1.20
N TYR A 132 -6.16 8.24 0.01
CA TYR A 132 -7.14 7.64 0.91
C TYR A 132 -8.60 7.91 0.53
N GLU A 133 -8.87 8.97 -0.24
CA GLU A 133 -10.21 9.28 -0.74
C GLU A 133 -10.56 8.44 -1.98
N TYR A 134 -9.65 8.31 -2.94
CA TYR A 134 -9.97 7.77 -4.26
C TYR A 134 -9.50 6.34 -4.51
N PHE A 135 -8.46 5.86 -3.81
CA PHE A 135 -7.80 4.60 -4.15
C PHE A 135 -8.07 3.50 -3.11
N GLN A 136 -9.31 3.38 -2.65
CA GLN A 136 -9.74 2.40 -1.64
C GLN A 136 -10.81 1.46 -2.20
N GLY A 137 -10.39 0.35 -2.84
CA GLY A 137 -11.29 -0.73 -3.29
C GLY A 137 -12.05 -0.47 -4.60
N PHE A 138 -11.52 0.34 -5.51
CA PHE A 138 -12.12 0.58 -6.83
C PHE A 138 -11.76 -0.55 -7.82
N GLY A 139 -12.58 -0.81 -8.83
CA GLY A 139 -12.27 -1.80 -9.87
C GLY A 139 -11.14 -1.35 -10.80
N THR A 140 -10.34 -2.28 -11.34
CA THR A 140 -9.26 -1.96 -12.30
C THR A 140 -9.75 -1.17 -13.53
N ASP A 141 -11.00 -1.37 -13.96
CA ASP A 141 -11.69 -0.67 -15.04
C ASP A 141 -12.18 0.74 -14.66
N GLN A 142 -12.23 1.06 -13.37
CA GLN A 142 -12.78 2.31 -12.83
C GLN A 142 -11.73 3.42 -12.66
N LEU A 143 -10.44 3.14 -12.91
CA LEU A 143 -9.34 4.10 -12.76
C LEU A 143 -9.57 5.41 -13.54
N ILE A 144 -10.23 5.33 -14.69
CA ILE A 144 -10.54 6.50 -15.52
C ILE A 144 -11.45 7.51 -14.81
N LEU A 145 -12.29 7.03 -13.88
CA LEU A 145 -13.22 7.85 -13.10
C LEU A 145 -12.55 8.63 -11.97
N ILE A 146 -11.34 8.23 -11.56
CA ILE A 146 -10.60 8.93 -10.50
C ILE A 146 -10.05 10.27 -11.06
N PRO A 147 -10.46 11.43 -10.53
CA PRO A 147 -10.03 12.72 -11.06
C PRO A 147 -8.59 13.04 -10.66
N VAL A 148 -7.84 13.73 -11.51
CA VAL A 148 -6.61 14.42 -11.07
C VAL A 148 -7.03 15.72 -10.42
N ILE A 149 -6.77 15.86 -9.12
CA ILE A 149 -7.16 17.06 -8.36
C ILE A 149 -6.01 18.04 -8.20
N ASN A 150 -6.34 19.33 -8.22
CA ASN A 150 -5.45 20.35 -7.73
C ASN A 150 -5.49 20.36 -6.20
N LEU A 151 -4.35 20.04 -5.57
CA LEU A 151 -4.17 20.05 -4.12
C LEU A 151 -4.16 21.45 -3.49
N GLU A 152 -4.44 22.52 -4.25
CA GLU A 152 -4.33 23.90 -3.77
C GLU A 152 -5.46 24.83 -4.23
N ASP A 153 -6.20 25.34 -3.23
CA ASP A 153 -6.70 26.73 -3.09
C ASP A 153 -5.56 27.71 -2.68
N LEU A 154 -4.29 27.31 -2.87
CA LEU A 154 -3.05 28.01 -2.49
C LEU A 154 -2.17 28.20 -3.75
N ASP A 155 -2.44 29.24 -4.53
CA ASP A 155 -1.53 29.95 -5.45
C ASP A 155 -0.69 29.24 -6.57
N ALA A 156 -0.81 27.92 -6.84
CA ALA A 156 -0.09 27.31 -7.97
C ALA A 156 -0.82 26.12 -8.64
N GLY A 157 -1.94 26.39 -9.32
CA GLY A 157 -2.84 25.39 -9.94
C GLY A 157 -2.29 24.50 -11.07
N VAL A 158 -0.98 24.54 -11.38
CA VAL A 158 -0.35 23.62 -12.36
C VAL A 158 0.49 22.55 -11.67
N THR A 159 1.03 22.83 -10.48
CA THR A 159 2.00 21.94 -9.83
C THR A 159 1.32 20.94 -8.91
N ALA A 160 0.18 21.32 -8.32
CA ALA A 160 -0.63 20.46 -7.47
C ALA A 160 -1.30 19.31 -8.24
N SER A 161 -1.83 19.56 -9.44
CA SER A 161 -2.32 18.52 -10.38
C SER A 161 -1.23 17.54 -10.81
N ARG A 162 0.05 17.94 -10.81
CA ARG A 162 1.13 17.05 -11.23
C ARG A 162 1.42 15.96 -10.20
N SER A 163 1.31 16.28 -8.91
CA SER A 163 1.54 15.29 -7.85
C SER A 163 0.44 14.22 -7.81
N THR A 164 -0.83 14.61 -7.87
CA THR A 164 -1.95 13.66 -7.98
C THR A 164 -1.99 12.94 -9.32
N GLY A 165 -1.57 13.61 -10.38
CA GLY A 165 -1.33 13.01 -11.69
C GLY A 165 -0.27 11.91 -11.64
N MET A 166 0.86 12.15 -10.93
CA MET A 166 1.93 11.16 -10.74
C MET A 166 1.45 9.94 -9.95
N VAL A 167 0.68 10.15 -8.87
CA VAL A 167 0.05 9.05 -8.12
C VAL A 167 -0.85 8.22 -9.06
N LYS A 168 -1.72 8.89 -9.83
CA LYS A 168 -2.59 8.20 -10.78
C LYS A 168 -1.78 7.44 -11.83
N GLU A 169 -0.71 8.03 -12.37
CA GLU A 169 0.20 7.38 -13.33
C GLU A 169 0.83 6.11 -12.75
N LEU A 170 1.35 6.18 -11.52
CA LEU A 170 1.96 5.02 -10.86
C LEU A 170 0.96 3.87 -10.67
N VAL A 171 -0.26 4.20 -10.24
CA VAL A 171 -1.33 3.20 -10.09
C VAL A 171 -1.74 2.64 -11.45
N THR A 172 -1.84 3.48 -12.50
CA THR A 172 -2.08 3.02 -13.88
C THR A 172 -1.05 1.99 -14.30
N LYS A 173 0.25 2.26 -14.09
CA LYS A 173 1.33 1.34 -14.47
C LYS A 173 1.22 -0.01 -13.77
N ALA A 174 0.88 -0.03 -12.48
CA ALA A 174 0.65 -1.28 -11.75
C ALA A 174 -0.52 -2.08 -12.34
N ILE A 175 -1.65 -1.42 -12.62
CA ILE A 175 -2.84 -2.06 -13.20
C ILE A 175 -2.55 -2.59 -14.61
N GLU A 176 -1.90 -1.80 -15.46
CA GLU A 176 -1.54 -2.21 -16.82
C GLU A 176 -0.59 -3.42 -16.79
N TYR A 177 0.40 -3.41 -15.90
CA TYR A 177 1.30 -4.56 -15.73
C TYR A 177 0.53 -5.81 -15.27
N HIS A 178 -0.38 -5.67 -14.30
CA HIS A 178 -1.22 -6.76 -13.81
C HIS A 178 -2.07 -7.38 -14.92
N VAL A 179 -2.80 -6.55 -15.67
CA VAL A 179 -3.69 -7.01 -16.75
C VAL A 179 -2.90 -7.72 -17.85
N ASN A 180 -1.74 -7.18 -18.24
CA ASN A 180 -0.90 -7.79 -19.28
C ASN A 180 -0.35 -9.17 -18.88
N GLN A 181 0.01 -9.35 -17.60
CA GLN A 181 0.46 -10.65 -17.08
C GLN A 181 -0.68 -11.68 -17.05
N THR A 182 -1.90 -11.27 -16.69
CA THR A 182 -3.05 -12.18 -16.68
C THR A 182 -3.43 -12.64 -18.09
N LEU A 183 -3.37 -11.73 -19.07
CA LEU A 183 -3.64 -12.07 -20.48
C LEU A 183 -2.61 -13.05 -21.04
N SER A 184 -1.31 -12.82 -20.80
CA SER A 184 -0.24 -13.69 -21.32
C SER A 184 -0.34 -15.13 -20.80
N ILE A 185 -0.76 -15.33 -19.55
CA ILE A 185 -0.98 -16.67 -18.95
C ILE A 185 -2.23 -17.35 -19.56
N SER A 186 -3.28 -16.58 -19.84
CA SER A 186 -4.52 -17.14 -20.40
C SER A 186 -4.37 -17.63 -21.85
N GLU A 187 -3.48 -17.01 -22.63
CA GLU A 187 -3.19 -17.39 -24.03
C GLU A 187 -2.36 -18.69 -24.10
N VAL A 188 -1.47 -18.93 -23.13
CA VAL A 188 -0.65 -20.15 -23.07
C VAL A 188 -1.47 -21.39 -22.69
N ASN A 189 -2.53 -21.23 -21.90
CA ASN A 189 -3.39 -22.34 -21.48
C ASN A 189 -4.48 -22.72 -22.50
N GLN A 190 -4.58 -22.02 -23.64
CA GLN A 190 -5.52 -22.33 -24.73
C GLN A 190 -4.84 -22.94 -25.97
N GLY A 191 -3.52 -23.19 -25.93
CA GLY A 191 -2.77 -23.92 -26.97
C GLY A 191 -2.49 -25.37 -26.60
#